data_AF-A0A6M4P0L6-F1
#
_entry.id   AF-A0A6M4P0L6-F1
#
_cell.length_a   1.000
_cell.length_b   1.000
_cell.length_c   1.000
_cell.angle_alpha   90.00
_cell.angle_beta   90.00
_cell.angle_gamma   90.00
#
_symmetry.space_group_name_H-M   'P 1'
#
loop_
_entity.id
_entity.type
_entity.pdbx_description
1 polymer ?
#
loop_
_entity_poly.entity_id
_entity_poly.type
_entity_poly.pdbx_seq_one_letter_code
_entity_poly.pdbx_strand_id
1 'polypeptide(L)' 'MPKMLSLQPPPRSEPVAAAAPESLNISCEVTFRHGSLRLNGAISENILNLLIRELKR' A
#
# COMPACT_ATOMS: atom_id res chain seq x y z
N MET A 1 -21.91 -0.65 -51.62
CA MET A 1 -21.34 -1.59 -50.63
C MET A 1 -20.88 -0.78 -49.41
N PRO A 2 -21.54 -0.89 -48.24
CA PRO A 2 -21.26 -0.01 -47.11
C PRO A 2 -20.09 -0.51 -46.23
N LYS A 3 -19.15 0.41 -46.00
CA LYS A 3 -18.40 0.75 -44.78
C LYS A 3 -17.76 -0.37 -43.93
N MET A 4 -16.42 -0.38 -43.93
CA MET A 4 -15.55 -1.09 -42.99
C MET A 4 -15.93 -0.79 -41.54
N LEU A 5 -16.31 -1.83 -40.80
CA LEU A 5 -16.42 -1.80 -39.35
C LEU A 5 -15.02 -2.07 -38.79
N SER A 6 -14.34 -1.03 -38.31
CA SER A 6 -13.10 -1.18 -37.54
C SER A 6 -13.39 -1.99 -36.28
N LEU A 7 -12.92 -3.24 -36.25
CA LEU A 7 -12.88 -4.05 -35.03
C LEU A 7 -11.85 -3.44 -34.08
N GLN A 8 -12.32 -2.66 -33.10
CA GLN A 8 -11.53 -2.34 -31.92
C GLN A 8 -11.15 -3.65 -31.21
N PRO A 9 -9.87 -3.86 -30.85
CA PRO A 9 -9.50 -5.02 -30.05
C PRO A 9 -10.20 -4.94 -28.67
N PRO A 10 -10.58 -6.08 -28.08
CA PRO A 10 -11.27 -6.09 -26.78
C PRO A 10 -10.41 -5.44 -25.71
N PRO A 11 -11.02 -4.80 -24.68
CA PRO A 11 -10.27 -4.24 -23.57
C PRO A 11 -9.45 -5.36 -22.94
N ARG A 12 -8.13 -5.20 -23.03
CA ARG A 12 -7.12 -6.09 -22.49
C ARG A 12 -7.42 -6.32 -21.02
N SER A 13 -7.70 -7.57 -20.65
CA SER A 13 -7.94 -8.01 -19.27
C SER A 13 -6.88 -7.42 -18.35
N GLU A 14 -7.27 -6.41 -17.59
CA GLU A 14 -6.46 -5.89 -16.50
C GLU A 14 -6.35 -7.04 -15.47
N PRO A 15 -5.14 -7.44 -15.07
CA PRO A 15 -5.03 -8.33 -13.93
C PRO A 15 -5.68 -7.59 -12.77
N VAL A 16 -6.73 -8.18 -12.18
CA VAL A 16 -7.32 -7.72 -10.93
C VAL A 16 -6.15 -7.58 -9.97
N ALA A 17 -5.76 -6.32 -9.69
CA ALA A 17 -4.66 -6.02 -8.81
C ALA A 17 -4.97 -6.73 -7.50
N ALA A 18 -4.18 -7.76 -7.16
CA ALA A 18 -4.22 -8.36 -5.83
C ALA A 18 -4.15 -7.18 -4.87
N ALA A 19 -5.21 -6.97 -4.08
CA ALA A 19 -5.37 -5.81 -3.22
C ALA A 19 -4.04 -5.64 -2.48
N ALA A 20 -3.25 -4.65 -2.89
CA ALA A 20 -1.95 -4.44 -2.32
C ALA A 20 -2.18 -4.24 -0.82
N PRO A 21 -1.39 -4.89 0.06
CA PRO A 21 -1.59 -4.77 1.49
C PRO A 21 -1.75 -3.29 1.83
N GLU A 22 -2.85 -2.95 2.49
CA GLU A 22 -3.23 -1.56 2.78
C GLU A 22 -2.07 -0.93 3.55
N SER A 23 -1.28 -0.13 2.83
CA SER A 23 -0.17 0.59 3.40
C SER A 23 -0.70 1.95 3.80
N LEU A 24 -0.61 2.24 5.09
CA LEU A 24 -1.08 3.50 5.63
C LEU A 24 0.03 4.52 5.43
N ASN A 25 -0.26 5.56 4.65
CA ASN A 25 0.68 6.66 4.47
C ASN A 25 0.66 7.57 5.71
N ILE A 26 1.52 7.28 6.67
CA ILE A 26 1.63 8.03 7.92
C ILE A 26 3.05 8.45 8.20
N SER A 27 3.18 9.44 9.09
CA SER A 27 4.40 9.71 9.81
C SER A 27 4.20 9.28 11.27
N CYS A 28 5.03 8.39 11.78
CA CYS A 28 5.00 7.91 13.15
C CYS A 28 6.40 8.12 13.76
N GLU A 29 6.46 8.74 14.93
CA GLU A 29 7.70 8.85 15.68
C GLU A 29 7.52 8.17 17.04
N VAL A 30 8.44 7.27 17.34
CA VAL A 30 8.49 6.52 18.59
C VAL A 30 9.72 6.97 19.34
N THR A 31 9.54 7.53 20.54
CA THR A 31 10.65 7.99 21.36
C THR A 31 10.95 6.97 22.47
N PHE A 32 12.20 6.55 22.54
CA PHE A 32 12.76 5.68 23.57
C PHE A 32 13.70 6.49 24.47
N ARG A 33 14.08 5.94 25.63
CA ARG A 33 15.02 6.62 26.55
C ARG A 33 16.35 7.02 25.90
N HIS A 34 16.79 6.30 24.87
CA HIS A 34 18.11 6.45 24.25
C HIS A 34 18.04 6.88 22.77
N GLY A 35 16.89 7.33 22.27
CA GLY A 35 16.76 7.78 20.88
C GLY A 35 15.31 7.74 20.37
N SER A 36 15.12 8.07 19.10
CA SER A 36 13.81 7.99 18.44
C SER A 36 13.87 7.16 17.16
N LEU A 37 12.77 6.46 16.87
CA LEU A 37 12.53 5.79 15.59
C LEU A 37 11.43 6.56 14.86
N ARG A 38 11.76 7.11 13.69
CA ARG A 38 10.81 7.83 12.86
C ARG A 38 10.53 7.07 11.58
N LEU A 39 9.25 6.78 11.36
CA LEU A 39 8.70 6.11 10.19
C LEU A 39 7.93 7.14 9.38
N ASN A 40 8.16 7.22 8.08
CA ASN A 40 7.45 8.13 7.19
C ASN A 40 7.11 7.43 5.89
N GLY A 41 5.92 7.71 5.37
CA GLY A 41 5.44 7.18 4.10
C GLY A 41 4.53 5.98 4.29
N ALA A 42 4.53 5.09 3.30
CA ALA A 42 3.69 3.91 3.28
C ALA A 42 4.17 2.87 4.32
N ILE A 43 3.48 2.80 5.45
CA ILE A 43 3.75 1.83 6.53
C ILE A 43 2.69 0.72 6.46
N SER A 44 3.12 -0.53 6.51
CA SER A 44 2.17 -1.65 6.57
C SER A 44 1.56 -1.79 7.96
N GLU A 45 0.30 -2.23 8.01
CA GLU A 45 -0.40 -2.48 9.27
C GLU A 45 0.36 -3.48 10.17
N ASN A 46 1.02 -4.47 9.56
CA ASN A 46 1.79 -5.47 10.30
C ASN A 46 2.98 -4.84 11.05
N ILE A 47 3.70 -3.92 10.43
CA ILE A 47 4.79 -3.18 11.07
C ILE A 47 4.24 -2.33 12.22
N LEU A 48 3.14 -1.61 12.00
CA LEU A 48 2.52 -0.78 13.02
C LEU A 48 2.07 -1.60 14.23
N ASN A 49 1.43 -2.76 14.01
CA ASN A 49 1.01 -3.67 15.06
C ASN A 49 2.19 -4.24 15.86
N LEU A 50 3.29 -4.60 15.20
CA LEU A 50 4.51 -5.08 15.88
C LEU A 50 5.11 -3.99 16.78
N LEU A 51 5.19 -2.76 16.28
CA LEU A 51 5.72 -1.64 17.06
C LEU A 51 4.87 -1.35 18.30
N ILE A 52 3.54 -1.34 18.16
CA ILE A 52 2.63 -1.15 19.30
C ILE A 52 2.80 -2.25 20.34
N ARG A 53 2.98 -3.50 19.91
CA ARG A 53 3.20 -4.64 20.83
C ARG A 53 4.49 -4.52 21.60
N GLU A 54 5.60 -4.22 20.92
CA GLU A 54 6.91 -4.06 21.58
C GLU A 54 6.94 -2.87 22.52
N LEU A 55 6.18 -1.80 22.23
CA LEU A 55 6.07 -0.63 23.12
C LEU A 55 5.23 -0.87 24.38
N LYS A 56 4.30 -1.84 24.34
CA LYS A 56 3.44 -2.19 25.48
C LYS A 56 4.07 -3.24 26.40
N ARG A 57 5.20 -3.83 26.02
CA ARG A 57 5.93 -4.82 26.81
C ARG A 57 6.79 -4.16 27.87
#